data_AF-A0A158BEB9-F1
#
_entry.id   AF-A0A158BEB9-F1
#
_cell.length_a   1.000
_cell.length_b   1.000
_cell.length_c   1.000
_cell.angle_alpha   90.00
_cell.angle_beta   90.00
_cell.angle_gamma   90.00
#
_symmetry.space_group_name_H-M   'P 1'
#
loop_
_entity.id
_entity.type
_entity.pdbx_description
1 polymer ?
#
loop_
_entity_poly.entity_id
_entity_poly.type
_entity_poly.pdbx_seq_one_letter_code
_entity_poly.pdbx_strand_id
1 'polypeptide(L)' 'MDSTPIEYRGCELSVIVQHRAGEFVATLLIERPGGVRRAIGPMRAFPTAQGAANYAIECGKAQLDDASVMRGPRVAVSG' A
#
# COMPACT_ATOMS: atom_id res chain seq x y z
N MET A 1 -6.35 -6.90 13.28
CA MET A 1 -5.22 -6.09 13.78
C MET A 1 -5.26 -4.82 12.97
N ASP A 2 -5.54 -3.70 13.63
CA ASP A 2 -5.51 -2.38 13.00
C ASP A 2 -4.08 -1.87 13.11
N SER A 3 -3.35 -1.88 12.00
CA SER A 3 -2.02 -1.27 11.94
C SER A 3 -2.18 0.23 11.77
N THR A 4 -1.48 1.01 12.60
CA THR A 4 -1.39 2.47 12.44
C THR A 4 -1.01 2.78 10.98
N PRO A 5 -1.77 3.61 10.28
CA PRO A 5 -1.41 4.01 8.93
C PRO A 5 -0.01 4.66 8.91
N ILE A 6 0.71 4.45 7.82
CA ILE A 6 2.03 5.08 7.61
C ILE A 6 1.99 6.00 6.40
N GLU A 7 2.72 7.11 6.47
CA GLU A 7 2.93 7.97 5.31
C GLU A 7 4.12 7.49 4.48
N TYR A 8 3.96 7.41 3.17
CA TYR A 8 5.03 7.08 2.23
C TYR A 8 4.80 7.79 0.88
N ARG A 9 5.81 8.56 0.42
CA ARG A 9 5.74 9.38 -0.81
C ARG A 9 4.48 10.25 -0.90
N GLY A 10 4.08 10.85 0.22
CA GLY A 10 2.89 11.70 0.32
C GLY A 10 1.56 10.94 0.24
N CYS A 11 1.57 9.60 0.23
CA CYS A 11 0.38 8.77 0.32
C CYS A 11 0.28 8.16 1.73
N GLU A 12 -0.93 7.97 2.24
CA GLU A 12 -1.17 7.16 3.43
C GLU A 12 -1.32 5.69 3.01
N LEU A 13 -0.66 4.79 3.74
CA LEU A 13 -0.74 3.34 3.60
C LEU A 13 -1.37 2.76 4.86
N SER A 14 -2.56 2.19 4.74
CA SER A 14 -3.29 1.54 5.83
C SER A 14 -3.51 0.06 5.49
N VAL A 15 -3.40 -0.84 6.47
CA VAL A 15 -3.52 -2.29 6.21
C VAL A 15 -4.67 -2.89 7.00
N ILE A 16 -5.51 -3.65 6.32
CA ILE A 16 -6.55 -4.48 6.92
C ILE A 16 -6.07 -5.92 6.88
N VAL A 17 -5.89 -6.54 8.04
CA VAL A 17 -5.55 -7.97 8.15
C VAL A 17 -6.77 -8.77 8.60
N GLN A 18 -7.12 -9.78 7.83
CA GLN A 18 -8.19 -10.72 8.13
C GLN A 18 -7.62 -12.10 8.47
N HIS A 19 -8.14 -12.73 9.51
CA HIS A 19 -7.85 -14.13 9.83
C HIS A 19 -8.88 -15.03 9.14
N ARG A 20 -8.42 -15.96 8.31
CA ARG A 20 -9.26 -16.88 7.53
C ARG A 20 -8.65 -18.28 7.58
N ALA A 21 -9.42 -19.27 8.06
CA ALA A 21 -9.02 -20.68 8.09
C ALA A 21 -7.62 -20.97 8.69
N GLY A 22 -7.24 -20.25 9.75
CA GLY A 22 -5.93 -20.43 10.41
C GLY A 22 -4.79 -19.59 9.81
N GLU A 23 -5.07 -18.83 8.75
CA GLU A 23 -4.09 -17.97 8.08
C GLU A 23 -4.49 -16.50 8.14
N PHE A 24 -3.54 -15.61 7.83
CA PHE A 24 -3.73 -14.17 7.80
C PHE A 24 -3.56 -13.64 6.38
N VAL A 25 -4.54 -12.87 5.92
CA VAL A 25 -4.54 -12.24 4.60
C VAL A 25 -4.66 -10.73 4.77
N ALA A 26 -3.81 -9.98 4.09
CA ALA A 26 -3.82 -8.53 4.13
C ALA A 26 -4.44 -7.93 2.87
N THR A 27 -5.13 -6.81 3.06
CA THR A 27 -5.51 -5.86 2.01
C THR A 27 -4.87 -4.51 2.36
N LEU A 28 -4.13 -3.94 1.42
CA LEU A 28 -3.55 -2.61 1.55
C LEU A 28 -4.54 -1.57 1.03
N LEU A 29 -4.68 -0.47 1.75
CA LEU A 29 -5.32 0.76 1.29
C LEU A 29 -4.23 1.81 1.06
N ILE A 30 -4.29 2.46 -0.10
CA ILE A 30 -3.44 3.60 -0.44
C ILE A 30 -4.35 4.81 -0.62
N GLU A 31 -4.18 5.82 0.21
CA GLU A 31 -4.82 7.12 0.04
C GLU A 31 -3.80 8.13 -0.50
N ARG A 32 -4.12 8.73 -1.65
CA ARG A 32 -3.31 9.78 -2.27
C ARG A 32 -3.74 11.16 -1.79
N PRO A 33 -2.89 12.18 -1.92
CA PRO A 33 -3.29 13.57 -1.73
C PRO A 33 -4.54 13.89 -2.57
N GLY A 34 -5.52 14.55 -1.95
CA GLY A 34 -6.83 14.80 -2.58
C GLY A 34 -7.88 13.71 -2.32
N GLY A 35 -7.61 12.77 -1.42
CA GLY A 35 -8.60 11.80 -0.93
C GLY A 35 -8.87 10.62 -1.87
N VAL A 36 -8.08 10.45 -2.93
CA VAL A 36 -8.23 9.31 -3.85
C VAL A 36 -7.72 8.05 -3.18
N ARG A 37 -8.63 7.10 -2.92
CA ARG A 37 -8.32 5.83 -2.27
C ARG A 37 -8.26 4.68 -3.27
N ARG A 38 -7.30 3.78 -3.08
CA ARG A 38 -7.15 2.54 -3.86
C ARG A 38 -6.87 1.37 -2.92
N ALA A 39 -7.64 0.30 -3.05
CA ALA A 39 -7.40 -0.95 -2.35
C ALA A 39 -6.57 -1.93 -3.21
N ILE A 40 -5.73 -2.72 -2.57
CA ILE A 40 -4.87 -3.72 -3.20
C ILE A 40 -4.91 -5.01 -2.37
N GLY A 41 -5.35 -6.09 -3.01
CA GLY A 41 -5.51 -7.40 -2.39
C GLY A 41 -6.88 -8.02 -2.65
N PRO A 42 -7.23 -9.12 -1.97
CA PRO A 42 -6.48 -9.75 -0.88
C PRO A 42 -5.12 -10.30 -1.35
N MET A 43 -4.08 -10.15 -0.54
CA MET A 43 -2.73 -10.65 -0.85
C MET A 43 -2.60 -12.15 -0.51
N ARG A 44 -1.41 -12.73 -0.73
CA ARG A 44 -1.14 -14.11 -0.33
C ARG A 44 -1.34 -14.33 1.18
N ALA A 45 -1.58 -15.57 1.57
CA ALA A 45 -1.74 -15.95 2.97
C ALA A 45 -0.39 -15.98 3.73
N PHE A 46 -0.45 -15.68 5.02
CA PHE A 46 0.68 -15.68 5.94
C PHE A 46 0.34 -16.39 7.25
N PRO A 47 1.33 -17.01 7.92
CA PRO A 47 1.12 -17.66 9.21
C PRO A 47 0.91 -16.66 10.37
N THR A 48 1.23 -15.37 10.17
CA THR A 48 1.11 -14.34 11.20
C THR A 48 0.49 -13.06 10.65
N ALA A 49 -0.29 -12.37 11.50
CA ALA A 49 -0.87 -11.07 11.16
C ALA A 49 0.20 -10.04 10.80
N GLN A 50 1.30 -10.01 11.57
CA GLN A 50 2.43 -9.12 11.34
C GLN A 50 3.11 -9.39 9.98
N GLY A 51 3.26 -10.66 9.60
CA GLY A 51 3.83 -11.04 8.31
C GLY A 51 2.98 -10.55 7.14
N ALA A 52 1.65 -10.72 7.24
CA ALA A 52 0.71 -10.19 6.26
C ALA A 52 0.77 -8.66 6.16
N ALA A 53 0.82 -7.97 7.30
CA ALA A 53 0.87 -6.52 7.34
C ALA A 53 2.16 -5.95 6.74
N ASN A 54 3.32 -6.49 7.15
CA ASN A 54 4.63 -6.06 6.64
C ASN A 54 4.71 -6.26 5.12
N TYR A 55 4.27 -7.43 4.64
CA TYR A 55 4.26 -7.68 3.21
C TYR A 55 3.39 -6.69 2.43
N ALA A 56 2.20 -6.38 2.94
CA ALA A 56 1.30 -5.44 2.30
C ALA A 56 1.89 -4.03 2.20
N ILE A 57 2.56 -3.56 3.26
CA ILE A 57 3.27 -2.28 3.27
C ILE A 57 4.39 -2.27 2.23
N GLU A 58 5.23 -3.29 2.17
CA GLU A 58 6.35 -3.33 1.22
C GLU A 58 5.85 -3.40 -0.23
N CYS A 59 4.77 -4.14 -0.51
CA CYS A 59 4.11 -4.10 -1.82
C CYS A 59 3.56 -2.71 -2.17
N GLY A 60 3.04 -1.97 -1.18
CA GLY A 60 2.57 -0.61 -1.33
C GLY A 60 3.69 0.36 -1.71
N LYS A 61 4.81 0.28 -0.98
CA LYS A 61 6.01 1.10 -1.25
C LYS A 61 6.54 0.83 -2.64
N ALA A 62 6.74 -0.43 -3.01
CA ALA A 62 7.23 -0.82 -4.34
C ALA A 62 6.35 -0.27 -5.48
N GLN A 63 5.02 -0.35 -5.35
CA GLN A 63 4.12 0.23 -6.35
C GLN A 63 4.20 1.75 -6.45
N LEU A 64 4.41 2.44 -5.33
CA LEU A 64 4.57 3.89 -5.32
C LEU A 64 5.93 4.30 -5.88
N ASP A 65 6.97 3.50 -5.67
CA ASP A 65 8.28 3.68 -6.30
C ASP A 65 8.17 3.53 -7.82
N ASP A 66 7.57 2.45 -8.32
CA ASP A 66 7.37 2.21 -9.76
C ASP A 66 6.53 3.31 -10.42
N ALA A 67 5.44 3.73 -9.76
CA ALA A 67 4.58 4.80 -10.24
C ALA A 67 5.31 6.17 -10.26
N SER A 68 6.24 6.38 -9.34
CA SER A 68 7.06 7.60 -9.29
C SER A 68 8.10 7.61 -10.41
N VAL A 69 8.72 6.46 -10.72
CA VAL A 69 9.65 6.31 -11.85
C VAL A 69 8.94 6.59 -13.18
N MET A 70 7.72 6.08 -13.36
CA MET A 70 6.89 6.34 -14.55
C MET A 70 6.41 7.80 -14.66
N ARG A 71 6.42 8.55 -13.55
CA ARG A 71 6.06 9.98 -13.48
C ARG A 71 7.30 10.87 -13.30
N GLY A 72 8.43 10.50 -13.93
CA GLY A 72 9.56 11.42 -14.10
C GLY A 72 9.10 12.79 -14.62
N PRO A 73 9.83 13.87 -14.28
CA PRO A 73 9.34 15.23 -14.43
C PRO A 73 8.94 15.48 -15.88
N ARG A 74 7.64 15.60 -16.13
CA ARG A 74 7.15 16.33 -17.30
C ARG A 74 7.49 17.78 -17.04
N VAL A 75 8.72 18.18 -17.35
CA VAL A 75 9.09 19.58 -17.48
C VAL A 75 8.14 20.14 -18.52
N ALA A 76 7.12 20.86 -18.06
CA ALA A 76 6.32 21.69 -18.92
C ALA A 76 7.26 22.78 -19.43
N VAL A 77 7.81 22.59 -20.63
CA VAL A 77 8.48 23.67 -21.35
C VAL A 77 7.37 24.66 -21.69
N SER A 78 7.22 25.69 -20.86
CA SER A 78 6.44 26.87 -21.23
C SER A 78 7.33 27.66 -22.17
N GLY A 79 6.86 27.84 -23.41
CA GLY A 79 7.50 28.67 -24.42
C GLY A 79 7.35 30.17 -24.13
#